data_AF-A0A0H2R7A9-F1
#
_entry.id   AF-A0A0H2R7A9-F1
#
_cell.length_a   1.000
_cell.length_b   1.000
_cell.length_c   1.000
_cell.angle_alpha   90.00
_cell.angle_beta   90.00
_cell.angle_gamma   90.00
#
_symmetry.space_group_name_H-M   'P 1'
#
loop_
_entity.id
_entity.type
_entity.pdbx_description
1 polymer ?
#
loop_
_entity_poly.entity_id
_entity_poly.type
_entity_poly.pdbx_seq_one_letter_code
_entity_poly.pdbx_strand_id
1 'polypeptide(L)'
;MLTRHLKTFLEEFMARRNAEEGVICMAGDQASKFDYQILKTGIPSCHRVLTTGQDTEEVLFRLQGVLMDVNLGPLKECLQSPRPLSKKFGGKELIHSIELSGLGSKVFDQGIMNLYLWDLRLSRMFEAAYWNQWTPESGKEDATLLFTNRVLTPSFLCEGAEELPLPSTLGKHAQALVQEGSHKYILDNEIALYEHVKTADQDKYIQVPYTTFRKGDIVEASFSLIILPTNSGKRCTKLVLRGLSLESAAYTNILQAMMIRKAMEAVDMKKRKRSNSDEGKPKQKVNFRRAKCYKEEDVEKEVEVTDEKLQRMDITGDH
;
A
#
# COMPACT_ATOMS: atom_id res chain seq x y z
N MET A 1 9.31 -13.52 -23.84
CA MET A 1 8.41 -14.70 -23.90
C MET A 1 7.58 -14.82 -22.64
N LEU A 2 8.18 -14.80 -21.44
CA LEU A 2 7.47 -14.86 -20.15
C LEU A 2 6.44 -13.75 -19.90
N THR A 3 6.80 -12.47 -20.14
CA THR A 3 5.88 -11.33 -20.00
C THR A 3 4.65 -11.44 -20.89
N ARG A 4 4.79 -12.10 -22.06
CA ARG A 4 3.70 -12.34 -22.99
C ARG A 4 2.75 -13.42 -22.48
N HIS A 5 3.27 -14.49 -21.89
CA HIS A 5 2.44 -15.53 -21.24
C HIS A 5 1.67 -14.99 -20.02
N LEU A 6 2.33 -14.19 -19.18
CA LEU A 6 1.67 -13.56 -18.03
C LEU A 6 0.56 -12.59 -18.47
N LYS A 7 0.83 -11.78 -19.49
CA LYS A 7 -0.18 -10.88 -20.07
C LYS A 7 -1.37 -11.64 -20.65
N THR A 8 -1.14 -12.69 -21.44
CA THR A 8 -2.21 -13.51 -22.03
C THR A 8 -3.03 -14.23 -20.95
N PHE A 9 -2.38 -14.81 -19.93
CA PHE A 9 -3.08 -15.40 -18.78
C PHE A 9 -3.95 -14.35 -18.07
N LEU A 10 -3.40 -13.17 -17.80
CA LEU A 10 -4.11 -12.09 -17.12
C LEU A 10 -5.31 -11.59 -17.97
N GLU A 11 -5.16 -11.47 -19.29
CA GLU A 11 -6.25 -11.11 -20.21
C GLU A 11 -7.37 -12.16 -20.23
N GLU A 12 -7.03 -13.45 -20.33
CA GLU A 12 -8.02 -14.54 -20.32
C GLU A 12 -8.72 -14.70 -18.96
N PHE A 13 -8.00 -14.45 -17.87
CA PHE A 13 -8.51 -14.52 -16.51
C PHE A 13 -9.48 -13.36 -16.21
N MET A 14 -9.08 -12.12 -16.54
CA MET A 14 -9.90 -10.93 -16.33
C MET A 14 -11.22 -10.93 -17.11
N ALA A 15 -11.25 -11.56 -18.29
CA ALA A 15 -12.46 -11.64 -19.10
C ALA A 15 -13.59 -12.50 -18.48
N ARG A 16 -13.28 -13.43 -17.56
CA ARG A 16 -14.23 -14.45 -17.07
C ARG A 16 -15.11 -14.02 -15.89
N ARG A 17 -14.78 -12.95 -15.16
CA ARG A 17 -15.34 -12.62 -13.82
C ARG A 17 -16.44 -11.53 -13.79
N ASN A 18 -16.95 -11.10 -14.94
CA ASN A 18 -17.81 -9.91 -15.08
C ASN A 18 -19.31 -10.05 -14.72
N ALA A 19 -19.74 -10.96 -13.81
CA ALA A 19 -21.17 -11.26 -13.62
C ALA A 19 -21.64 -11.53 -12.17
N GLU A 20 -21.19 -10.75 -11.19
CA GLU A 20 -21.74 -10.77 -9.82
C GLU A 20 -22.54 -9.49 -9.54
N GLU A 21 -23.73 -9.60 -8.94
CA GLU A 21 -24.59 -8.48 -8.55
C GLU A 21 -23.97 -7.65 -7.40
N GLY A 22 -24.22 -6.33 -7.39
CA GLY A 22 -23.74 -5.43 -6.34
C GLY A 22 -22.28 -4.97 -6.44
N VAL A 23 -21.54 -5.44 -7.45
CA VAL A 23 -20.14 -5.07 -7.67
C VAL A 23 -19.91 -4.56 -9.10
N ILE A 24 -19.26 -3.40 -9.21
CA ILE A 24 -18.87 -2.86 -10.51
C ILE A 24 -17.49 -3.41 -10.87
N CYS A 25 -17.44 -4.36 -11.81
CA CYS A 25 -16.18 -4.75 -12.40
C CYS A 25 -15.66 -3.64 -13.32
N MET A 26 -14.46 -3.15 -13.04
CA MET A 26 -13.87 -2.04 -13.78
C MET A 26 -13.47 -2.42 -15.20
N ALA A 27 -13.45 -3.71 -15.53
CA ALA A 27 -13.19 -4.21 -16.89
C ALA A 27 -14.35 -3.97 -17.88
N GLY A 28 -15.56 -3.67 -17.42
CA GLY A 28 -16.76 -3.51 -18.26
C GLY A 28 -17.40 -2.12 -18.18
N ASP A 29 -18.21 -1.77 -19.19
CA ASP A 29 -19.03 -0.54 -19.21
C ASP A 29 -20.36 -0.73 -18.44
N GLN A 30 -20.27 -1.15 -17.19
CA GLN A 30 -21.45 -1.37 -16.33
C GLN A 30 -21.87 -0.10 -15.57
N ALA A 31 -21.07 0.96 -15.66
CA ALA A 31 -21.28 2.18 -14.89
C ALA A 31 -22.49 3.01 -15.35
N SER A 32 -23.08 2.71 -16.50
CA SER A 32 -24.33 3.32 -16.99
C SER A 32 -25.59 2.54 -16.58
N LYS A 33 -25.44 1.34 -16.03
CA LYS A 33 -26.54 0.44 -15.65
C LYS A 33 -26.79 0.36 -14.14
N PHE A 34 -25.97 1.04 -13.35
CA PHE A 34 -26.01 0.99 -11.90
C PHE A 34 -26.55 2.30 -11.35
N ASP A 35 -27.67 2.26 -10.64
CA ASP A 35 -28.21 3.43 -9.95
C ASP A 35 -27.40 3.69 -8.68
N TYR A 36 -26.82 4.89 -8.59
CA TYR A 36 -26.00 5.30 -7.46
C TYR A 36 -26.31 6.72 -7.02
N GLN A 37 -25.97 7.01 -5.79
CA GLN A 37 -25.97 8.34 -5.22
C GLN A 37 -24.64 8.61 -4.52
N ILE A 38 -24.31 9.89 -4.32
CA ILE A 38 -23.08 10.28 -3.63
C ILE A 38 -23.48 11.10 -2.42
N LEU A 39 -23.29 10.54 -1.24
CA LEU A 39 -23.67 11.17 0.02
C LEU A 39 -22.44 11.31 0.92
N LYS A 40 -22.44 12.38 1.71
CA LYS A 40 -21.45 12.56 2.78
C LYS A 40 -21.89 11.69 3.96
N THR A 41 -21.25 10.55 4.14
CA THR A 41 -21.64 9.53 5.13
C THR A 41 -20.43 8.77 5.68
N GLY A 42 -20.70 7.84 6.58
CA GLY A 42 -19.73 6.99 7.25
C GLY A 42 -18.92 7.73 8.30
N ILE A 43 -18.05 6.98 8.97
CA ILE A 43 -17.12 7.51 9.96
C ILE A 43 -15.72 6.99 9.60
N PRO A 44 -14.76 7.86 9.25
CA PRO A 44 -14.89 9.31 9.10
C PRO A 44 -15.85 9.74 8.00
N SER A 45 -16.54 10.86 8.25
CA SER A 45 -17.50 11.44 7.30
C SER A 45 -16.79 11.95 6.04
N CYS A 46 -17.09 11.33 4.91
CA CYS A 46 -16.59 11.70 3.59
C CYS A 46 -17.64 11.43 2.51
N HIS A 47 -17.46 11.97 1.30
CA HIS A 47 -18.39 11.63 0.22
C HIS A 47 -18.03 10.25 -0.31
N ARG A 48 -19.02 9.36 -0.32
CA ARG A 48 -18.90 7.96 -0.76
C ARG A 48 -19.93 7.70 -1.86
N VAL A 49 -19.59 6.80 -2.77
CA VAL A 49 -20.54 6.28 -3.77
C VAL A 49 -21.38 5.19 -3.11
N LEU A 50 -22.69 5.36 -3.12
CA LEU A 50 -23.64 4.44 -2.48
C LEU A 50 -24.66 3.92 -3.49
N THR A 51 -25.20 2.74 -3.23
CA THR A 51 -26.39 2.24 -3.92
C THR A 51 -27.60 3.11 -3.62
N THR A 52 -28.54 3.17 -4.57
CA THR A 52 -29.86 3.77 -4.33
C THR A 52 -30.82 2.70 -3.80
N GLY A 53 -31.57 2.99 -2.74
CA GLY A 53 -32.52 2.05 -2.15
C GLY A 53 -32.89 2.41 -0.71
N GLN A 54 -33.68 1.54 -0.07
CA GLN A 54 -33.99 1.66 1.37
C GLN A 54 -32.75 1.34 2.23
N ASP A 55 -31.97 0.33 1.83
CA ASP A 55 -30.71 -0.04 2.47
C ASP A 55 -29.54 0.39 1.58
N THR A 56 -29.07 1.63 1.79
CA THR A 56 -27.98 2.19 0.99
C THR A 56 -26.64 1.60 1.43
N GLU A 57 -25.93 0.96 0.51
CA GLU A 57 -24.63 0.33 0.75
C GLU A 57 -23.51 1.02 -0.02
N GLU A 58 -22.28 0.93 0.46
CA GLU A 58 -21.11 1.48 -0.24
C GLU A 58 -20.80 0.65 -1.50
N VAL A 59 -20.69 1.32 -2.64
CA VAL A 59 -20.38 0.66 -3.91
C VAL A 59 -18.93 0.20 -3.92
N LEU A 60 -18.74 -1.10 -4.13
CA LEU A 60 -17.42 -1.70 -4.29
C LEU A 60 -17.10 -1.95 -5.76
N PHE A 61 -15.88 -1.56 -6.12
CA PHE A 61 -15.28 -1.79 -7.42
C PHE A 61 -14.28 -2.94 -7.30
N ARG A 62 -14.17 -3.74 -8.35
CA ARG A 62 -13.15 -4.78 -8.45
C ARG A 62 -12.23 -4.56 -9.63
N LEU A 63 -10.95 -4.80 -9.40
CA LEU A 63 -9.92 -4.77 -10.43
C LEU A 63 -8.85 -5.81 -10.13
N GLN A 64 -8.52 -6.60 -11.14
CA GLN A 64 -7.47 -7.61 -11.06
C GLN A 64 -6.15 -7.07 -11.59
N GLY A 65 -5.05 -7.50 -10.99
CA GLY A 65 -3.72 -7.06 -11.42
C GLY A 65 -2.62 -7.82 -10.69
N VAL A 66 -1.39 -7.41 -10.96
CA VAL A 66 -0.20 -7.97 -10.32
C VAL A 66 0.28 -7.03 -9.22
N LEU A 67 0.53 -7.57 -8.03
CA LEU A 67 1.06 -6.81 -6.89
C LEU A 67 2.50 -6.37 -7.16
N MET A 68 2.70 -5.06 -7.35
CA MET A 68 4.02 -4.43 -7.51
C MET A 68 4.61 -4.02 -6.17
N ASP A 69 3.76 -3.58 -5.26
CA ASP A 69 4.10 -3.29 -3.88
C ASP A 69 2.95 -3.68 -2.95
N VAL A 70 3.30 -4.07 -1.73
CA VAL A 70 2.34 -4.54 -0.74
C VAL A 70 2.83 -4.18 0.66
N ASN A 71 1.99 -3.44 1.37
CA ASN A 71 2.14 -3.12 2.78
C ASN A 71 0.78 -3.29 3.44
N LEU A 72 0.48 -4.51 3.88
CA LEU A 72 -0.75 -4.83 4.59
C LEU A 72 -0.47 -5.11 6.09
N GLY A 73 0.69 -4.69 6.59
CA GLY A 73 1.23 -5.24 7.84
C GLY A 73 1.83 -6.64 7.65
N PRO A 74 2.53 -7.20 8.65
CA PRO A 74 2.15 -7.15 10.06
C PRO A 74 2.88 -6.03 10.79
N LEU A 75 2.19 -5.33 11.68
CA LEU A 75 2.83 -4.32 12.53
C LEU A 75 3.71 -4.96 13.63
N LYS A 76 4.19 -6.21 13.47
CA LYS A 76 5.23 -6.77 14.32
C LYS A 76 6.57 -6.13 13.97
N GLU A 77 6.82 -4.99 14.62
CA GLU A 77 8.11 -4.51 15.10
C GLU A 77 9.28 -4.53 14.10
N CYS A 78 9.47 -3.41 13.40
CA CYS A 78 10.83 -2.97 13.06
C CYS A 78 11.49 -2.41 14.34
N LEU A 79 11.75 -3.28 15.33
CA LEU A 79 12.32 -2.93 16.64
C LEU A 79 13.82 -2.57 16.61
N GLN A 80 14.44 -2.44 15.43
CA GLN A 80 15.90 -2.31 15.33
C GLN A 80 16.41 -0.91 14.99
N SER A 81 15.56 0.12 14.97
CA SER A 81 16.05 1.51 14.91
C SER A 81 15.89 2.20 16.26
N PRO A 82 16.97 2.42 17.04
CA PRO A 82 16.93 3.15 18.32
C PRO A 82 16.68 4.66 18.13
N ARG A 83 16.29 5.09 16.93
CA ARG A 83 15.92 6.48 16.67
C ARG A 83 14.44 6.68 17.02
N PRO A 84 14.08 7.70 17.82
CA PRO A 84 12.69 8.09 17.97
C PRO A 84 12.11 8.29 16.58
N LEU A 85 11.05 7.54 16.26
CA LEU A 85 10.31 7.64 15.01
C LEU A 85 10.01 9.12 14.77
N SER A 86 10.75 9.75 13.87
CA SER A 86 10.52 11.16 13.58
C SER A 86 9.06 11.33 13.15
N LYS A 87 8.43 12.46 13.51
CA LYS A 87 7.06 12.83 13.10
C LYS A 87 6.78 12.67 11.58
N LYS A 88 7.82 12.54 10.75
CA LYS A 88 7.74 12.31 9.30
C LYS A 88 7.46 10.85 8.87
N PHE A 89 7.72 9.85 9.71
CA PHE A 89 7.55 8.43 9.36
C PHE A 89 6.34 7.76 10.03
N GLY A 90 5.89 8.24 11.19
CA GLY A 90 4.79 7.61 11.95
C GLY A 90 3.45 7.50 11.21
N GLY A 91 3.21 8.30 10.18
CA GLY A 91 1.98 8.21 9.38
C GLY A 91 1.92 7.06 8.37
N LYS A 92 3.07 6.51 7.95
CA LYS A 92 3.11 5.46 6.92
C LYS A 92 2.80 4.07 7.47
N GLU A 93 3.08 3.84 8.74
CA GLU A 93 2.80 2.58 9.42
C GLU A 93 1.31 2.42 9.72
N LEU A 94 0.54 3.52 9.73
CA LEU A 94 -0.90 3.52 9.95
C LEU A 94 -1.72 3.44 8.65
N ILE A 95 -1.09 3.04 7.54
CA ILE A 95 -1.74 2.91 6.24
C ILE A 95 -1.42 1.53 5.65
N HIS A 96 -2.46 0.75 5.41
CA HIS A 96 -2.43 -0.36 4.48
C HIS A 96 -2.33 0.20 3.06
N SER A 97 -1.45 -0.35 2.23
CA SER A 97 -1.32 0.07 0.83
C SER A 97 -0.90 -1.08 -0.07
N ILE A 98 -1.44 -1.09 -1.29
CA ILE A 98 -1.00 -1.99 -2.37
C ILE A 98 -0.86 -1.19 -3.66
N GLU A 99 0.11 -1.58 -4.47
CA GLU A 99 0.31 -1.03 -5.82
C GLU A 99 0.03 -2.16 -6.83
N LEU A 100 -0.95 -1.97 -7.71
CA LEU A 100 -1.27 -2.92 -8.78
C LEU A 100 -0.79 -2.42 -10.14
N SER A 101 -0.34 -3.36 -10.97
CA SER A 101 -0.09 -3.13 -12.39
C SER A 101 -0.77 -4.19 -13.24
N GLY A 102 -1.27 -3.77 -14.41
CA GLY A 102 -1.77 -4.67 -15.46
C GLY A 102 -0.69 -5.21 -16.38
N LEU A 103 0.57 -4.77 -16.24
CA LEU A 103 1.70 -5.13 -17.13
C LEU A 103 1.35 -4.96 -18.63
N GLY A 104 0.65 -3.87 -18.94
CA GLY A 104 0.18 -3.53 -20.28
C GLY A 104 -1.00 -4.36 -20.78
N SER A 105 -1.76 -5.02 -19.90
CA SER A 105 -3.01 -5.69 -20.26
C SER A 105 -4.11 -4.69 -20.62
N LYS A 106 -4.77 -4.92 -21.77
CA LYS A 106 -5.84 -4.04 -22.25
C LYS A 106 -7.02 -3.95 -21.29
N VAL A 107 -7.30 -5.04 -20.56
CA VAL A 107 -8.43 -5.07 -19.61
C VAL A 107 -8.14 -4.20 -18.39
N PHE A 108 -6.89 -4.19 -17.93
CA PHE A 108 -6.46 -3.31 -16.85
C PHE A 108 -6.46 -1.84 -17.30
N ASP A 109 -5.97 -1.57 -18.51
CA ASP A 109 -5.98 -0.23 -19.10
C ASP A 109 -7.42 0.30 -19.25
N GLN A 110 -8.37 -0.55 -19.64
CA GLN A 110 -9.79 -0.22 -19.65
C GLN A 110 -10.30 0.10 -18.23
N GLY A 111 -9.85 -0.64 -17.23
CA GLY A 111 -10.14 -0.34 -15.82
C GLY A 111 -9.65 1.04 -15.38
N ILE A 112 -8.43 1.42 -15.78
CA ILE A 112 -7.89 2.78 -15.55
C ILE A 112 -8.75 3.83 -16.26
N MET A 113 -9.14 3.60 -17.51
CA MET A 113 -10.02 4.50 -18.25
C MET A 113 -11.38 4.67 -17.57
N ASN A 114 -11.94 3.58 -17.04
CA ASN A 114 -13.19 3.63 -16.30
C ASN A 114 -13.03 4.38 -14.96
N LEU A 115 -11.88 4.29 -14.29
CA LEU A 115 -11.57 5.12 -13.10
C LEU A 115 -11.56 6.61 -13.44
N TYR A 116 -10.97 7.00 -14.58
CA TYR A 116 -11.02 8.39 -15.04
C TYR A 116 -12.46 8.87 -15.30
N LEU A 117 -13.30 8.03 -15.90
CA LEU A 117 -14.71 8.37 -16.12
C LEU A 117 -15.46 8.54 -14.79
N TRP A 118 -15.17 7.70 -13.79
CA TRP A 118 -15.70 7.89 -12.44
C TRP A 118 -15.20 9.17 -11.80
N ASP A 119 -13.90 9.48 -11.85
CA ASP A 119 -13.35 10.74 -11.33
C ASP A 119 -14.05 11.96 -11.93
N LEU A 120 -14.28 11.96 -13.26
CA LEU A 120 -15.01 13.02 -13.95
C LEU A 120 -16.48 13.11 -13.55
N ARG A 121 -17.12 12.00 -13.18
CA ARG A 121 -18.49 12.02 -12.64
C ARG A 121 -18.51 12.62 -11.24
N LEU A 122 -17.58 12.20 -10.38
CA LEU A 122 -17.43 12.72 -9.02
C LEU A 122 -17.07 14.20 -9.01
N SER A 123 -16.25 14.66 -9.96
CA SER A 123 -15.80 16.04 -10.04
C SER A 123 -16.94 17.03 -10.27
N ARG A 124 -18.03 16.61 -10.96
CA ARG A 124 -19.19 17.47 -11.26
C ARG A 124 -19.97 17.89 -10.03
N MET A 125 -19.74 17.28 -8.87
CA MET A 125 -20.32 17.71 -7.60
C MET A 125 -19.68 18.98 -7.04
N PHE A 126 -18.55 19.41 -7.60
CA PHE A 126 -17.77 20.53 -7.11
C PHE A 126 -17.44 21.49 -8.25
N GLU A 127 -17.16 22.74 -7.94
CA GLU A 127 -16.63 23.66 -8.95
C GLU A 127 -15.23 23.20 -9.38
N ALA A 128 -14.93 23.36 -10.67
CA ALA A 128 -13.69 22.86 -11.27
C ALA A 128 -12.42 23.40 -10.56
N ALA A 129 -12.45 24.63 -10.05
CA ALA A 129 -11.32 25.23 -9.33
C ALA A 129 -10.95 24.48 -8.03
N TYR A 130 -11.90 23.76 -7.44
CA TYR A 130 -11.73 23.01 -6.19
C TYR A 130 -11.53 21.51 -6.41
N TRP A 131 -11.38 21.05 -7.65
CA TRP A 131 -11.09 19.66 -7.98
C TRP A 131 -9.61 19.47 -8.32
N ASN A 132 -9.00 18.45 -7.73
CA ASN A 132 -7.75 17.88 -8.18
C ASN A 132 -8.09 16.58 -8.90
N GLN A 133 -7.96 16.60 -10.23
CA GLN A 133 -8.20 15.44 -11.07
C GLN A 133 -7.34 14.27 -10.59
N TRP A 134 -7.97 13.11 -10.46
CA TRP A 134 -7.24 11.89 -10.13
C TRP A 134 -6.35 11.48 -11.30
N THR A 135 -5.14 11.03 -10.98
CA THR A 135 -4.19 10.49 -11.95
C THR A 135 -3.58 9.20 -11.38
N PRO A 136 -3.41 8.15 -12.20
CA PRO A 136 -2.64 6.98 -11.80
C PRO A 136 -1.18 7.38 -11.55
N GLU A 137 -0.50 6.61 -10.71
CA GLU A 137 0.91 6.86 -10.46
C GLU A 137 1.71 6.54 -11.73
N SER A 138 2.38 7.56 -12.26
CA SER A 138 3.17 7.48 -13.50
C SER A 138 4.65 7.70 -13.17
N GLY A 139 5.30 6.64 -12.70
CA GLY A 139 6.74 6.65 -12.40
C GLY A 139 7.53 5.48 -13.00
N LYS A 140 6.85 4.53 -13.65
CA LYS A 140 7.42 3.29 -14.22
C LYS A 140 6.98 3.13 -15.67
N GLU A 141 7.55 2.15 -16.39
CA GLU A 141 7.22 1.84 -17.79
C GLU A 141 5.72 1.54 -18.00
N ASP A 142 5.03 1.03 -16.97
CA ASP A 142 3.60 0.73 -16.98
C ASP A 142 2.85 1.56 -15.92
N ALA A 143 1.61 1.94 -16.21
CA ALA A 143 0.74 2.63 -15.26
C ALA A 143 0.42 1.72 -14.06
N THR A 144 0.46 2.29 -12.86
CA THR A 144 0.11 1.57 -11.64
C THR A 144 -0.97 2.30 -10.83
N LEU A 145 -1.69 1.52 -10.03
CA LEU A 145 -2.77 2.00 -9.18
C LEU A 145 -2.42 1.76 -7.72
N LEU A 146 -2.38 2.83 -6.95
CA LEU A 146 -2.18 2.79 -5.50
C LEU A 146 -3.54 2.77 -4.80
N PHE A 147 -3.78 1.70 -4.05
CA PHE A 147 -4.93 1.56 -3.15
C PHE A 147 -4.45 1.69 -1.72
N THR A 148 -5.20 2.41 -0.89
CA THR A 148 -4.82 2.63 0.52
C THR A 148 -6.00 2.48 1.46
N ASN A 149 -5.80 1.97 2.65
CA ASN A 149 -6.76 2.11 3.74
C ASN A 149 -6.02 2.46 5.04
N ARG A 150 -6.67 3.16 5.97
CA ARG A 150 -6.08 3.43 7.28
C ARG A 150 -6.14 2.18 8.14
N VAL A 151 -5.05 1.89 8.83
CA VAL A 151 -4.99 0.84 9.86
C VAL A 151 -5.78 1.29 11.09
N LEU A 152 -5.63 2.55 11.47
CA LEU A 152 -6.31 3.18 12.59
C LEU A 152 -6.79 4.56 12.17
N THR A 153 -7.89 5.00 12.79
CA THR A 153 -8.46 6.32 12.53
C THR A 153 -8.30 7.23 13.74
N PRO A 154 -7.83 8.48 13.58
CA PRO A 154 -7.72 9.42 14.70
C PRO A 154 -9.06 9.62 15.41
N SER A 155 -9.07 9.59 16.74
CA SER A 155 -10.30 9.59 17.54
C SER A 155 -11.21 10.81 17.27
N PHE A 156 -10.62 11.97 16.97
CA PHE A 156 -11.37 13.20 16.64
C PHE A 156 -12.15 13.11 15.31
N LEU A 157 -11.84 12.12 14.46
CA LEU A 157 -12.58 11.83 13.23
C LEU A 157 -13.59 10.68 13.41
N CYS A 158 -13.64 10.08 14.60
CA CYS A 158 -14.41 8.89 14.93
C CYS A 158 -15.59 9.19 15.88
N GLU A 159 -16.09 10.42 15.90
CA GLU A 159 -17.24 10.77 16.74
C GLU A 159 -18.45 9.92 16.36
N GLY A 160 -19.01 9.20 17.33
CA GLY A 160 -20.13 8.27 17.12
C GLY A 160 -19.78 6.90 16.53
N ALA A 161 -18.51 6.60 16.24
CA ALA A 161 -18.11 5.27 15.78
C ALA A 161 -18.03 4.27 16.94
N GLU A 162 -18.53 3.07 16.69
CA GLU A 162 -18.27 1.90 17.51
C GLU A 162 -16.81 1.48 17.35
N GLU A 163 -16.11 1.35 18.47
CA GLU A 163 -14.73 0.88 18.50
C GLU A 163 -14.72 -0.65 18.47
N LEU A 164 -14.01 -1.20 17.49
CA LEU A 164 -13.87 -2.63 17.32
C LEU A 164 -12.62 -3.15 18.06
N PRO A 165 -12.62 -4.41 18.50
CA PRO A 165 -11.43 -5.03 19.08
C PRO A 165 -10.23 -4.96 18.11
N LEU A 166 -9.11 -4.43 18.59
CA LEU A 166 -7.90 -4.32 17.78
C LEU A 166 -7.35 -5.71 17.41
N PRO A 167 -7.15 -6.02 16.12
CA PRO A 167 -6.60 -7.31 15.71
C PRO A 167 -5.22 -7.58 16.32
N SER A 168 -4.99 -8.81 16.79
CA SER A 168 -3.71 -9.24 17.39
C SER A 168 -2.54 -9.23 16.42
N THR A 169 -2.82 -9.15 15.12
CA THR A 169 -1.84 -8.98 14.04
C THR A 169 -1.27 -7.57 13.97
N LEU A 170 -1.94 -6.59 14.60
CA LEU A 170 -1.47 -5.22 14.72
C LEU A 170 -0.47 -5.09 15.88
N GLY A 171 0.46 -4.17 15.72
CA GLY A 171 1.69 -4.07 16.49
C GLY A 171 1.56 -3.28 17.76
N LYS A 172 2.63 -3.27 18.55
CA LYS A 172 2.71 -2.47 19.78
C LYS A 172 2.47 -0.98 19.55
N HIS A 173 2.88 -0.43 18.39
CA HIS A 173 2.62 0.98 18.08
C HIS A 173 1.11 1.28 17.92
N ALA A 174 0.39 0.47 17.15
CA ALA A 174 -1.07 0.59 17.01
C ALA A 174 -1.77 0.40 18.37
N GLN A 175 -1.33 -0.59 19.15
CA GLN A 175 -1.84 -0.83 20.50
C GLN A 175 -1.65 0.38 21.42
N ALA A 176 -0.46 0.99 21.42
CA ALA A 176 -0.17 2.18 22.22
C ALA A 176 -1.09 3.35 21.83
N LEU A 177 -1.27 3.61 20.52
CA LEU A 177 -2.13 4.70 20.06
C LEU A 177 -3.60 4.55 20.46
N VAL A 178 -4.09 3.31 20.48
CA VAL A 178 -5.45 2.97 20.95
C VAL A 178 -5.54 3.10 22.47
N GLN A 179 -4.55 2.59 23.22
CA GLN A 179 -4.49 2.71 24.69
C GLN A 179 -4.42 4.16 25.16
N GLU A 180 -3.69 5.02 24.44
CA GLU A 180 -3.62 6.47 24.67
C GLU A 180 -4.93 7.19 24.29
N GLY A 181 -5.89 6.51 23.64
CA GLY A 181 -7.14 7.09 23.16
C GLY A 181 -6.99 8.04 21.97
N SER A 182 -5.80 8.12 21.37
CA SER A 182 -5.50 9.03 20.26
C SER A 182 -6.10 8.55 18.92
N HIS A 183 -6.27 7.24 18.78
CA HIS A 183 -6.82 6.58 17.60
C HIS A 183 -7.79 5.47 18.01
N LYS A 184 -8.68 5.10 17.09
CA LYS A 184 -9.61 3.97 17.23
C LYS A 184 -9.46 3.03 16.04
N TYR A 185 -9.68 1.74 16.29
CA TYR A 185 -9.93 0.75 15.25
C TYR A 185 -11.44 0.64 15.05
N ILE A 186 -11.92 0.90 13.84
CA ILE A 186 -13.36 0.94 13.50
C ILE A 186 -13.61 0.14 12.22
N LEU A 187 -14.88 -0.11 11.89
CA LEU A 187 -15.27 -0.89 10.71
C LEU A 187 -14.61 -0.39 9.41
N ASP A 188 -14.46 0.92 9.24
CA ASP A 188 -13.83 1.51 8.04
C ASP A 188 -12.36 1.12 7.86
N ASN A 189 -11.69 0.67 8.93
CA ASN A 189 -10.29 0.21 8.90
C ASN A 189 -10.13 -1.25 8.45
N GLU A 190 -11.22 -2.03 8.40
CA GLU A 190 -11.15 -3.44 8.06
C GLU A 190 -10.83 -3.64 6.57
N ILE A 191 -10.09 -4.72 6.28
CA ILE A 191 -9.83 -5.19 4.92
C ILE A 191 -10.10 -6.69 4.90
N ALA A 192 -11.01 -7.09 4.02
CA ALA A 192 -11.35 -8.50 3.85
C ALA A 192 -10.28 -9.20 2.99
N LEU A 193 -9.63 -10.22 3.53
CA LEU A 193 -8.52 -10.91 2.87
C LEU A 193 -8.87 -12.36 2.58
N TYR A 194 -8.77 -12.76 1.32
CA TYR A 194 -9.11 -14.10 0.89
C TYR A 194 -8.04 -14.72 -0.01
N GLU A 195 -8.02 -16.05 -0.04
CA GLU A 195 -7.40 -16.84 -1.09
C GLU A 195 -8.51 -17.56 -1.86
N HIS A 196 -8.42 -17.48 -3.18
CA HIS A 196 -9.33 -18.15 -4.07
C HIS A 196 -8.82 -19.55 -4.39
N VAL A 197 -9.51 -20.55 -3.86
CA VAL A 197 -9.15 -21.95 -4.03
C VAL A 197 -10.01 -22.54 -5.13
N LYS A 198 -9.36 -22.81 -6.27
CA LYS A 198 -9.95 -23.52 -7.42
C LYS A 198 -9.37 -24.92 -7.55
N THR A 199 -10.19 -25.92 -7.25
CA THR A 199 -9.93 -27.34 -7.55
C THR A 199 -11.05 -27.87 -8.46
N ALA A 200 -10.93 -29.12 -8.90
CA ALA A 200 -11.99 -29.75 -9.71
C ALA A 200 -13.36 -29.75 -9.01
N ASP A 201 -13.37 -29.77 -7.67
CA ASP A 201 -14.57 -29.93 -6.84
C ASP A 201 -14.92 -28.68 -6.02
N GLN A 202 -14.06 -27.65 -5.99
CA GLN A 202 -14.25 -26.46 -5.17
C GLN A 202 -13.86 -25.19 -5.92
N ASP A 203 -14.74 -24.19 -5.88
CA ASP A 203 -14.50 -22.82 -6.31
C ASP A 203 -14.99 -21.92 -5.16
N LYS A 204 -14.08 -21.54 -4.26
CA LYS A 204 -14.43 -20.81 -3.04
C LYS A 204 -13.35 -19.85 -2.58
N TYR A 205 -13.76 -18.85 -1.81
CA TYR A 205 -12.86 -17.94 -1.11
C TYR A 205 -12.70 -18.37 0.35
N ILE A 206 -11.45 -18.46 0.80
CA ILE A 206 -11.09 -18.79 2.18
C ILE A 206 -10.37 -17.60 2.79
N GLN A 207 -10.72 -17.22 4.01
CA GLN A 207 -10.06 -16.11 4.69
C GLN A 207 -8.59 -16.43 4.98
N VAL A 208 -7.70 -15.47 4.73
CA VAL A 208 -6.25 -15.64 4.90
C VAL A 208 -5.62 -14.48 5.69
N PRO A 209 -4.47 -14.70 6.35
CA PRO A 209 -3.78 -13.63 7.06
C PRO A 209 -3.10 -12.63 6.11
N TYR A 210 -2.83 -11.42 6.64
CA TYR A 210 -2.06 -10.37 5.97
C TYR A 210 -0.71 -10.85 5.39
N THR A 211 -0.08 -11.82 6.06
CA THR A 211 1.21 -12.39 5.66
C THR A 211 1.16 -13.28 4.43
N THR A 212 0.00 -13.54 3.83
CA THR A 212 -0.12 -14.39 2.64
C THR A 212 0.38 -13.69 1.37
N PHE A 213 0.08 -12.40 1.20
CA PHE A 213 0.32 -11.68 -0.05
C PHE A 213 1.79 -11.26 -0.24
N ARG A 214 2.29 -11.38 -1.47
CA ARG A 214 3.66 -11.05 -1.87
C ARG A 214 3.68 -10.29 -3.20
N LYS A 215 4.77 -9.56 -3.42
CA LYS A 215 5.04 -8.92 -4.71
C LYS A 215 5.13 -9.98 -5.80
N GLY A 216 4.41 -9.77 -6.89
CA GLY A 216 4.32 -10.69 -8.03
C GLY A 216 3.10 -11.60 -8.00
N ASP A 217 2.33 -11.61 -6.92
CA ASP A 217 1.07 -12.34 -6.89
C ASP A 217 0.03 -11.66 -7.79
N ILE A 218 -0.81 -12.49 -8.43
CA ILE A 218 -2.00 -12.03 -9.13
C ILE A 218 -3.13 -11.99 -8.11
N VAL A 219 -3.78 -10.84 -8.03
CA VAL A 219 -4.82 -10.57 -7.05
C VAL A 219 -6.01 -9.87 -7.68
N GLU A 220 -7.16 -9.98 -7.03
CA GLU A 220 -8.34 -9.14 -7.24
C GLU A 220 -8.45 -8.17 -6.07
N ALA A 221 -8.34 -6.87 -6.33
CA ALA A 221 -8.57 -5.84 -5.33
C ALA A 221 -10.02 -5.38 -5.37
N SER A 222 -10.68 -5.42 -4.21
CA SER A 222 -11.97 -4.79 -3.96
C SER A 222 -11.73 -3.45 -3.28
N PHE A 223 -12.25 -2.38 -3.86
CA PHE A 223 -11.99 -1.02 -3.38
C PHE A 223 -13.21 -0.12 -3.56
N SER A 224 -13.26 0.96 -2.79
CA SER A 224 -14.27 2.00 -2.97
C SER A 224 -13.64 3.31 -3.42
N LEU A 225 -14.48 4.20 -3.97
CA LEU A 225 -14.10 5.55 -4.35
C LEU A 225 -14.64 6.52 -3.30
N ILE A 226 -13.75 7.26 -2.66
CA ILE A 226 -14.13 8.32 -1.72
C ILE A 226 -13.55 9.66 -2.16
N ILE A 227 -14.19 10.74 -1.75
CA ILE A 227 -13.71 12.10 -2.00
C ILE A 227 -13.21 12.70 -0.70
N LEU A 228 -11.94 13.10 -0.70
CA LEU A 228 -11.28 13.70 0.46
C LEU A 228 -10.85 15.14 0.18
N PRO A 229 -10.93 16.04 1.18
CA PRO A 229 -10.25 17.32 1.11
C PRO A 229 -8.74 17.12 1.18
N THR A 230 -8.01 17.98 0.46
CA THR A 230 -6.55 18.07 0.47
C THR A 230 -6.12 19.27 1.31
N ASN A 231 -4.85 19.30 1.72
CA ASN A 231 -4.29 20.45 2.44
C ASN A 231 -4.36 21.77 1.66
N SER A 232 -4.54 21.72 0.33
CA SER A 232 -4.72 22.88 -0.53
C SER A 232 -6.16 23.42 -0.58
N GLY A 233 -7.09 22.82 0.18
CA GLY A 233 -8.52 23.15 0.14
C GLY A 233 -9.27 22.54 -1.04
N LYS A 234 -8.56 21.99 -2.04
CA LYS A 234 -9.13 21.21 -3.14
C LYS A 234 -9.55 19.82 -2.68
N ARG A 235 -10.37 19.14 -3.48
CA ARG A 235 -10.82 17.75 -3.27
C ARG A 235 -10.23 16.82 -4.30
N CYS A 236 -10.02 15.56 -3.95
CA CYS A 236 -9.62 14.53 -4.90
C CYS A 236 -10.29 13.20 -4.60
N THR A 237 -10.38 12.36 -5.64
CA THR A 237 -10.76 10.95 -5.51
C THR A 237 -9.62 10.14 -4.90
N LYS A 238 -9.97 9.23 -4.00
CA LYS A 238 -9.06 8.25 -3.39
C LYS A 238 -9.62 6.84 -3.57
N LEU A 239 -8.72 5.91 -3.89
CA LEU A 239 -9.04 4.48 -3.98
C LEU A 239 -8.81 3.85 -2.61
N VAL A 240 -9.90 3.46 -1.94
CA VAL A 240 -9.83 2.86 -0.60
C VAL A 240 -9.86 1.36 -0.69
N LEU A 241 -8.82 0.69 -0.21
CA LEU A 241 -8.76 -0.77 -0.20
C LEU A 241 -9.77 -1.35 0.80
N ARG A 242 -10.70 -2.18 0.32
CA ARG A 242 -11.75 -2.85 1.12
C ARG A 242 -11.54 -4.35 1.22
N GLY A 243 -10.95 -4.94 0.19
CA GLY A 243 -10.59 -6.34 0.22
C GLY A 243 -9.53 -6.69 -0.81
N LEU A 244 -8.89 -7.83 -0.59
CA LEU A 244 -7.87 -8.38 -1.47
C LEU A 244 -8.00 -9.90 -1.52
N SER A 245 -8.14 -10.43 -2.74
CA SER A 245 -8.22 -11.86 -2.97
C SER A 245 -7.01 -12.34 -3.75
N LEU A 246 -6.31 -13.36 -3.23
CA LEU A 246 -5.21 -14.02 -3.92
C LEU A 246 -5.79 -14.95 -4.99
N GLU A 247 -5.44 -14.68 -6.24
CA GLU A 247 -5.90 -15.46 -7.40
C GLU A 247 -4.83 -16.42 -7.91
N SER A 248 -3.55 -16.01 -7.84
CA SER A 248 -2.43 -16.91 -8.17
C SER A 248 -1.12 -16.43 -7.56
N ALA A 249 -0.44 -17.33 -6.85
CA ALA A 249 0.94 -17.13 -6.36
C ALA A 249 2.02 -17.70 -7.31
N ALA A 250 1.63 -18.18 -8.51
CA ALA A 250 2.56 -18.87 -9.41
C ALA A 250 3.71 -17.97 -9.92
N TYR A 251 3.55 -16.65 -9.84
CA TYR A 251 4.42 -15.68 -10.48
C TYR A 251 5.32 -14.88 -9.53
N THR A 252 5.23 -15.12 -8.22
CA THR A 252 6.05 -14.44 -7.19
C THR A 252 7.55 -14.59 -7.48
N ASN A 253 8.00 -15.81 -7.75
CA ASN A 253 9.42 -16.12 -8.02
C ASN A 253 9.91 -15.52 -9.34
N ILE A 254 9.02 -15.46 -10.35
CA ILE A 254 9.33 -14.93 -11.67
C ILE A 254 9.55 -13.41 -11.59
N LEU A 255 8.66 -12.70 -10.90
CA LEU A 255 8.75 -11.24 -10.77
C LEU A 255 9.96 -10.82 -9.94
N GLN A 256 10.27 -11.57 -8.88
CA GLN A 256 11.53 -11.40 -8.14
C GLN A 256 12.76 -11.56 -9.05
N ALA A 257 12.81 -12.61 -9.88
CA ALA A 257 13.92 -12.82 -10.82
C ALA A 257 14.04 -11.68 -11.84
N MET A 258 12.92 -11.14 -12.35
CA MET A 258 12.93 -9.99 -13.26
C MET A 258 13.40 -8.70 -12.57
N MET A 259 12.98 -8.44 -11.34
CA MET A 259 13.44 -7.27 -10.57
C MET A 259 14.94 -7.35 -10.27
N ILE A 260 15.44 -8.52 -9.86
CA ILE A 260 16.88 -8.77 -9.63
C ILE A 260 17.66 -8.49 -10.91
N ARG A 261 17.19 -9.00 -12.06
CA ARG A 261 17.84 -8.77 -13.35
C ARG A 261 17.88 -7.28 -13.72
N LYS A 262 16.76 -6.55 -13.61
CA LYS A 262 16.73 -5.10 -13.88
C LYS A 262 17.67 -4.32 -12.94
N ALA A 263 17.75 -4.71 -11.67
CA ALA A 263 18.68 -4.11 -10.71
C ALA A 263 20.15 -4.36 -11.08
N MET A 264 20.49 -5.60 -11.51
CA MET A 264 21.83 -5.93 -12.00
C MET A 264 22.19 -5.13 -13.27
N GLU A 265 21.26 -5.03 -14.22
CA GLU A 265 21.46 -4.23 -15.45
C GLU A 265 21.66 -2.74 -15.14
N ALA A 266 20.93 -2.18 -14.17
CA ALA A 266 21.12 -0.80 -13.72
C ALA A 266 22.48 -0.57 -13.02
N VAL A 267 22.96 -1.54 -12.24
CA VAL A 267 24.31 -1.50 -11.63
C VAL A 267 25.39 -1.54 -12.72
N ASP A 268 25.23 -2.41 -13.72
CA ASP A 268 26.19 -2.53 -14.82
C ASP A 268 26.21 -1.28 -15.72
N MET A 269 25.07 -0.65 -15.96
CA MET A 269 25.02 0.65 -16.64
C MET A 269 25.74 1.76 -15.84
N LYS A 270 25.59 1.79 -14.51
CA LYS A 270 26.33 2.74 -13.64
C LYS A 270 27.84 2.47 -13.64
N LYS A 271 28.28 1.21 -13.71
CA LYS A 271 29.70 0.85 -13.86
C LYS A 271 30.26 1.29 -15.21
N ARG A 272 29.55 1.03 -16.32
CA ARG A 272 29.95 1.48 -17.67
C ARG A 272 30.05 3.00 -17.81
N LYS A 273 29.17 3.75 -17.14
CA LYS A 273 29.22 5.21 -17.14
C LYS A 273 30.45 5.78 -16.39
N ARG A 274 31.00 5.02 -15.43
CA ARG A 274 32.26 5.36 -14.73
C ARG A 274 33.51 4.99 -15.53
N SER A 275 33.47 3.94 -16.36
CA SER A 275 34.60 3.58 -17.21
C SER A 275 34.76 4.50 -18.43
N ASN A 276 33.66 5.03 -18.97
CA ASN A 276 33.72 5.93 -20.14
C ASN A 276 34.03 7.40 -19.81
N SER A 277 34.05 7.80 -18.52
CA SER A 277 34.46 9.16 -18.13
C SER A 277 35.96 9.30 -17.87
N ASP A 278 36.74 8.23 -18.04
CA ASP A 278 38.15 8.16 -17.65
C ASP A 278 39.11 8.06 -18.86
N GLU A 279 38.59 8.12 -20.09
CA GLU A 279 39.42 8.25 -21.30
C GLU A 279 39.74 9.73 -21.55
N GLY A 280 40.80 10.23 -20.91
CA GLY A 280 41.43 11.49 -21.30
C GLY A 280 41.93 12.41 -20.18
N LYS A 281 41.76 12.06 -18.90
CA LYS A 281 42.37 12.82 -17.79
C LYS A 281 43.45 12.00 -17.08
N PRO A 282 44.61 12.59 -16.75
CA PRO A 282 45.66 11.89 -16.04
C PRO A 282 45.10 11.35 -14.73
N LYS A 283 45.30 10.05 -14.48
CA LYS A 283 44.86 9.32 -13.28
C LYS A 283 45.28 10.09 -12.03
N GLN A 284 44.38 10.88 -11.46
CA GLN A 284 44.56 11.43 -10.14
C GLN A 284 44.51 10.23 -9.20
N LYS A 285 45.64 9.88 -8.59
CA LYS A 285 45.72 8.82 -7.58
C LYS A 285 44.70 9.15 -6.49
N VAL A 286 43.53 8.53 -6.56
CA VAL A 286 42.57 8.54 -5.46
C VAL A 286 43.22 7.69 -4.38
N ASN A 287 43.80 8.35 -3.38
CA ASN A 287 44.20 7.70 -2.16
C ASN A 287 42.94 7.07 -1.57
N PHE A 288 42.82 5.75 -1.68
CA PHE A 288 41.97 4.99 -0.79
C PHE A 288 42.52 5.23 0.63
N ARG A 289 41.99 6.23 1.33
CA ARG A 289 41.95 6.18 2.77
C ARG A 289 41.10 4.95 3.09
N ARG A 290 41.79 3.84 3.31
CA ARG A 290 41.25 2.63 3.94
C ARG A 290 40.43 3.15 5.12
N ALA A 291 39.11 3.04 5.03
CA ALA A 291 38.26 3.31 6.18
C ALA A 291 38.84 2.44 7.29
N LYS A 292 39.33 3.07 8.36
CA LYS A 292 39.75 2.35 9.56
C LYS A 292 38.50 1.60 10.01
N CYS A 293 38.47 0.28 9.77
CA CYS A 293 37.68 -0.60 10.60
C CYS A 293 38.08 -0.28 12.03
N TYR A 294 37.10 0.03 12.86
CA TYR A 294 37.27 0.17 14.30
C TYR A 294 38.08 -1.03 14.78
N LYS A 295 39.23 -0.76 15.42
CA LYS A 295 39.93 -1.79 16.17
C LYS A 295 39.10 -2.06 17.42
N GLU A 296 38.93 -3.33 17.75
CA GLU A 296 38.14 -3.81 18.90
C GLU A 296 38.62 -3.25 20.26
N GLU A 297 39.80 -2.62 20.31
CA GLU A 297 40.36 -2.00 21.53
C GLU A 297 39.68 -0.70 21.98
N ASP A 298 38.87 -0.04 21.13
CA ASP A 298 38.17 1.21 21.50
C ASP A 298 36.81 0.96 22.18
N VAL A 299 36.29 -0.27 22.19
CA VAL A 299 35.02 -0.61 22.85
C VAL A 299 35.21 -0.85 24.34
N GLU A 300 36.35 -1.44 24.76
CA GLU A 300 36.60 -1.73 26.18
C GLU A 300 36.79 -0.45 27.01
N LYS A 301 37.38 0.60 26.43
CA LYS A 301 37.56 1.89 27.12
C LYS A 301 36.28 2.70 27.29
N GLU A 302 35.31 2.58 26.38
CA GLU A 302 34.01 3.24 26.57
C GLU A 302 33.17 2.52 27.63
N VAL A 303 33.27 1.19 27.75
CA VAL A 303 32.54 0.40 28.75
C VAL A 303 33.05 0.70 30.18
N GLU A 304 34.37 0.76 30.39
CA GLU A 304 34.94 1.11 31.71
C GLU A 304 34.53 2.52 32.19
N VAL A 305 34.44 3.49 31.28
CA VAL A 305 34.06 4.88 31.64
C VAL A 305 32.57 4.98 32.01
N THR A 306 31.70 4.14 31.45
CA THR A 306 30.29 4.08 31.83
C THR A 306 30.06 3.39 33.17
N ASP A 307 30.81 2.32 33.49
CA ASP A 307 30.67 1.61 34.76
C ASP A 307 31.21 2.43 35.95
N GLU A 308 32.31 3.18 35.78
CA GLU A 308 32.75 4.13 36.81
C GLU A 308 31.73 5.25 37.07
N LYS A 309 30.95 5.64 36.06
CA LYS A 309 29.91 6.68 36.18
C LYS A 309 28.65 6.16 36.86
N LEU A 310 28.30 4.89 36.65
CA LEU A 310 27.19 4.22 37.32
C LEU A 310 27.52 3.90 38.79
N GLN A 311 28.75 3.50 39.11
CA GLN A 311 29.17 3.27 40.49
C GLN A 311 29.31 4.57 41.33
N ARG A 312 29.48 5.73 40.69
CA ARG A 312 29.47 7.04 41.37
C ARG A 312 28.07 7.62 41.60
N MET A 313 27.03 6.98 41.06
CA MET A 313 25.63 7.40 41.26
C MET A 313 24.93 6.69 42.42
N ASP A 314 25.53 5.66 43.01
CA ASP A 314 25.09 5.11 44.30
C ASP A 314 25.79 5.83 45.46
N ILE A 315 25.24 6.99 45.82
CA ILE A 315 25.41 7.57 47.16
C ILE A 315 24.04 7.57 47.83
N THR A 316 23.87 6.58 48.70
CA THR A 316 23.18 6.65 49.99
C THR A 316 22.69 8.04 50.42
N GLY A 317 21.43 8.13 50.81
CA GLY A 317 20.93 9.29 51.54
C GLY A 317 19.53 9.08 52.07
N ASP A 318 19.46 8.51 53.28
CA ASP A 318 18.32 8.60 54.19
C ASP A 318 17.76 10.03 54.27
N HIS A 319 16.44 10.15 54.15
CA HIS A 319 15.56 10.84 55.10
C HIS A 319 14.08 10.50 54.83
#